data_AF-A0A453G2X5-F1
#
_entry.id   AF-A0A453G2X5-F1
#
_cell.length_a   1.000
_cell.length_b   1.000
_cell.length_c   1.000
_cell.angle_alpha   90.00
_cell.angle_beta   90.00
_cell.angle_gamma   90.00
#
_symmetry.space_group_name_H-M   'P 1'
#
loop_
_entity.id
_entity.type
_entity.pdbx_description
1 polymer ?
#
loop_
_entity_poly.entity_id
_entity_poly.type
_entity_poly.pdbx_seq_one_letter_code
_entity_poly.pdbx_strand_id
1 'polypeptide(L)'
;MVILQPCSIGFATGGRTFFLWGGCMMMHADDFRQDLYGLVTALKNGGYSDDMTLAAIAGQHKRLITSPPVAVFPHPLASDLSFSRYWNYLRKQTFVLESYVSKVNWIMNRALFGVHFYLSWGFVCPYVMALVHIATTLRAPYSAIVKEAAGSSCGLKLVSFLLICTLTELVSMWNLTRVEIQLCNMLSPEGPQDSLRSYNWGLVFVAVLVDNFLYPISAIRSHFSQSINWSGIRYYLRDGKISKIERENSSKYTDLGGKHLYGKKTYPAGKSLLGYLSISLAQWHQPKKYDV
;
A
#
# COMPACT_ATOMS: atom_id res chain seq x y z
N MET A 1 -5.57 2.23 -12.79
CA MET A 1 -5.79 3.24 -11.74
C MET A 1 -4.54 3.22 -10.90
N VAL A 2 -3.65 4.19 -11.05
CA VAL A 2 -2.45 4.26 -10.20
C VAL A 2 -2.96 4.79 -8.86
N ILE A 3 -3.32 3.88 -7.96
CA ILE A 3 -3.28 4.21 -6.54
C ILE A 3 -1.79 4.38 -6.29
N LEU A 4 -1.27 5.61 -6.48
CA LEU A 4 -0.19 6.05 -5.63
C LEU A 4 -0.70 5.74 -4.24
N GLN A 5 -0.02 4.85 -3.53
CA GLN A 5 -0.23 4.66 -2.11
C GLN A 5 -0.28 6.08 -1.52
N PRO A 6 -1.45 6.64 -1.17
CA PRO A 6 -1.51 8.04 -0.78
C PRO A 6 -0.83 8.24 0.57
N CYS A 7 -0.49 7.13 1.23
CA CYS A 7 0.53 7.06 2.25
C CYS A 7 1.87 6.78 1.57
N SER A 8 2.51 7.85 1.06
CA SER A 8 3.95 7.96 1.06
C SER A 8 4.45 7.59 2.46
N ILE A 9 4.73 6.30 2.69
CA ILE A 9 5.91 5.96 3.48
C ILE A 9 6.96 6.77 2.76
N GLY A 10 7.47 7.84 3.40
CA GLY A 10 8.38 8.78 2.78
C GLY A 10 9.52 8.00 2.14
N PHE A 11 9.38 7.68 0.86
CA PHE A 11 10.47 7.16 0.08
C PHE A 11 11.47 8.29 0.12
N ALA A 12 12.71 7.93 0.45
CA ALA A 12 13.79 8.88 0.47
C ALA A 12 14.00 9.41 -0.95
N THR A 13 13.20 10.38 -1.39
CA THR A 13 13.42 11.06 -2.65
C THR A 13 14.38 12.19 -2.33
N GLY A 14 15.66 11.95 -2.63
CA GLY A 14 16.72 12.91 -2.39
C GLY A 14 17.46 12.69 -1.08
N GLY A 15 18.71 12.28 -1.20
CA GLY A 15 19.69 12.33 -0.13
C GLY A 15 20.00 10.97 0.49
N ARG A 16 20.34 11.01 1.78
CA ARG A 16 20.84 9.87 2.55
C ARG A 16 19.68 9.24 3.31
N THR A 17 19.53 7.92 3.22
CA THR A 17 18.49 7.15 3.89
C THR A 17 19.07 5.94 4.61
N PHE A 18 18.32 5.43 5.58
CA PHE A 18 18.58 4.14 6.23
C PHE A 18 17.53 3.09 5.84
N PHE A 19 16.57 3.48 5.01
CA PHE A 19 15.42 2.69 4.63
C PHE A 19 15.36 2.55 3.11
N LEU A 20 15.23 1.29 2.66
CA LEU A 20 15.02 0.88 1.27
C LEU A 20 13.70 0.13 1.21
N TRP A 21 12.88 0.37 0.19
CA TRP A 21 11.63 -0.38 0.05
C TRP A 21 11.33 -0.58 -1.43
N GLY A 22 11.59 -1.78 -1.92
CA GLY A 22 11.42 -2.19 -3.31
C GLY A 22 12.16 -1.32 -4.34
N GLY A 23 11.76 -1.50 -5.61
CA GLY A 23 12.25 -0.69 -6.73
C GLY A 23 13.58 -1.17 -7.30
N CYS A 24 14.43 -0.21 -7.68
CA CYS A 24 15.74 -0.45 -8.25
C CYS A 24 16.81 -0.22 -7.17
N MET A 25 17.64 -1.24 -6.93
CA MET A 25 18.74 -1.19 -5.98
C MET A 25 20.05 -1.42 -6.73
N MET A 26 21.04 -0.58 -6.45
CA MET A 26 22.38 -0.69 -7.00
C MET A 26 23.39 -0.76 -5.86
N MET A 27 24.36 -1.66 -6.00
CA MET A 27 25.47 -1.81 -5.05
C MET A 27 26.77 -2.06 -5.82
N HIS A 28 27.92 -1.83 -5.17
CA HIS A 28 29.21 -2.15 -5.77
C HIS A 28 29.29 -3.65 -6.08
N ALA A 29 29.68 -3.97 -7.31
CA ALA A 29 29.74 -5.36 -7.77
C ALA A 29 30.73 -6.19 -6.96
N ASP A 30 31.84 -5.60 -6.51
CA ASP A 30 32.86 -6.29 -5.72
C ASP A 30 32.36 -6.61 -4.31
N ASP A 31 31.63 -5.68 -3.68
CA ASP A 31 30.98 -5.92 -2.37
C ASP A 31 30.03 -7.12 -2.42
N PHE A 32 29.29 -7.27 -3.53
CA PHE A 32 28.39 -8.40 -3.74
C PHE A 32 29.15 -9.70 -4.03
N ARG A 33 30.09 -9.68 -4.98
CA ARG A 33 30.82 -10.88 -5.44
C ARG A 33 31.71 -11.48 -4.35
N GLN A 34 32.33 -10.63 -3.53
CA GLN A 34 33.20 -11.06 -2.43
C GLN A 34 32.42 -11.30 -1.13
N ASP A 35 31.10 -11.08 -1.15
CA ASP A 35 30.23 -11.14 0.02
C ASP A 35 30.78 -10.36 1.24
N LEU A 36 31.33 -9.17 0.97
CA LEU A 36 32.15 -8.42 1.94
C LEU A 36 31.40 -8.10 3.25
N TYR A 37 30.08 -7.94 3.15
CA TYR A 37 29.19 -7.63 4.28
C TYR A 37 28.21 -8.76 4.61
N GLY A 38 28.41 -9.96 4.05
CA GLY A 38 27.57 -11.12 4.32
C GLY A 38 26.15 -11.05 3.73
N LEU A 39 25.90 -10.18 2.75
CA LEU A 39 24.60 -10.07 2.06
C LEU A 39 24.24 -11.35 1.31
N VAL A 40 25.17 -11.90 0.52
CA VAL A 40 24.96 -13.13 -0.24
C VAL A 40 24.76 -14.29 0.72
N THR A 41 25.56 -14.36 1.78
CA THR A 41 25.38 -15.35 2.85
C THR A 41 24.01 -15.21 3.53
N ALA A 42 23.55 -14.00 3.83
CA ALA A 42 22.26 -13.76 4.46
C ALA A 42 21.09 -14.20 3.56
N LEU A 43 21.14 -13.90 2.27
CA LEU A 43 20.14 -14.34 1.29
C LEU A 43 20.14 -15.87 1.11
N LYS A 44 21.33 -16.48 0.99
CA LYS A 44 21.47 -17.95 0.94
C LYS A 44 20.92 -18.64 2.18
N ASN A 45 21.05 -18.01 3.34
CA ASN A 45 20.58 -18.52 4.63
C ASN A 45 19.10 -18.21 4.90
N GLY A 46 18.29 -18.06 3.84
CA GLY A 46 16.84 -17.91 3.94
C GLY A 46 16.36 -16.46 4.09
N GLY A 47 17.20 -15.46 3.81
CA GLY A 47 16.73 -14.10 3.61
C GLY A 47 15.71 -14.02 2.46
N TYR A 48 14.62 -13.27 2.65
CA TYR A 48 13.54 -13.17 1.68
C TYR A 48 13.46 -11.79 0.99
N SER A 49 13.48 -10.74 1.80
CA SER A 49 13.34 -9.37 1.34
C SER A 49 14.73 -8.78 1.08
N ASP A 50 15.11 -8.70 -0.19
CA ASP A 50 16.41 -8.18 -0.63
C ASP A 50 16.64 -6.74 -0.14
N ASP A 51 15.59 -5.92 -0.20
CA ASP A 51 15.57 -4.52 0.22
C ASP A 51 15.74 -4.33 1.73
N MET A 52 14.94 -5.01 2.56
CA MET A 52 15.09 -4.93 4.02
C MET A 52 16.38 -5.58 4.51
N THR A 53 16.80 -6.68 3.87
CA THR A 53 18.06 -7.34 4.20
C THR A 53 19.24 -6.41 3.90
N LEU A 54 19.24 -5.78 2.72
CA LEU A 54 20.26 -4.82 2.33
C LEU A 54 20.26 -3.59 3.25
N ALA A 55 19.08 -3.03 3.56
CA ALA A 55 18.95 -1.90 4.48
C ALA A 55 19.52 -2.22 5.87
N ALA A 56 19.18 -3.39 6.41
CA ALA A 56 19.67 -3.83 7.72
C ALA A 56 21.18 -4.03 7.72
N ILE A 57 21.75 -4.68 6.70
CA ILE A 57 23.20 -4.92 6.60
C ILE A 57 23.95 -3.59 6.42
N ALA A 58 23.46 -2.71 5.55
CA ALA A 58 24.04 -1.38 5.38
C ALA A 58 24.05 -0.60 6.72
N GLY A 59 22.93 -0.62 7.46
CA GLY A 59 22.84 -0.01 8.79
C GLY A 59 23.82 -0.62 9.80
N GLN A 60 23.96 -1.95 9.83
CA GLN A 60 24.90 -2.64 10.70
C GLN A 60 26.36 -2.26 10.43
N HIS A 61 26.72 -2.10 9.16
CA HIS A 61 28.07 -1.70 8.74
C HIS A 61 28.26 -0.18 8.62
N LYS A 62 27.29 0.62 9.09
CA LYS A 62 27.30 2.10 9.00
C LYS A 62 27.54 2.61 7.58
N ARG A 63 27.09 1.85 6.59
CA ARG A 63 27.13 2.23 5.18
C ARG A 63 25.95 3.15 4.86
N LEU A 64 26.21 4.07 3.96
CA LEU A 64 25.25 5.07 3.54
C LEU A 64 24.43 4.55 2.37
N ILE A 65 23.11 4.60 2.47
CA ILE A 65 22.23 4.39 1.32
C ILE A 65 21.88 5.77 0.77
N THR A 66 22.08 5.97 -0.53
CA THR A 66 21.73 7.22 -1.20
C THR A 66 20.62 6.95 -2.19
N SER A 67 19.60 7.78 -2.17
CA SER A 67 18.49 7.72 -3.11
C SER A 67 18.44 9.02 -3.91
N PRO A 68 18.81 9.00 -5.20
CA PRO A 68 18.83 10.20 -6.01
C PRO A 68 17.39 10.70 -6.26
N PRO A 69 17.15 12.03 -6.19
CA PRO A 69 15.79 12.59 -6.27
C PRO A 69 15.14 12.40 -7.65
N VAL A 70 15.92 12.01 -8.66
CA VAL A 70 15.47 11.79 -10.04
C VAL A 70 15.20 10.31 -10.36
N ALA A 71 15.51 9.37 -9.45
CA ALA A 71 15.29 7.95 -9.70
C ALA A 71 13.94 7.48 -9.13
N VAL A 72 12.86 8.04 -9.68
CA VAL A 72 11.48 7.70 -9.31
C VAL A 72 10.90 6.75 -10.34
N PHE A 73 10.47 5.56 -9.88
CA PHE A 73 9.89 4.53 -10.74
C PHE A 73 8.41 4.32 -10.40
N PRO A 74 7.48 4.84 -11.23
CA PRO A 74 6.06 4.61 -11.00
C PRO A 74 5.73 3.13 -11.22
N HIS A 75 5.00 2.52 -10.28
CA HIS A 75 4.49 1.16 -10.41
C HIS A 75 3.00 1.19 -10.75
N PRO A 76 2.60 1.06 -12.04
CA PRO A 76 1.21 1.06 -12.42
C PRO A 76 0.52 -0.20 -11.90
N LEU A 77 -0.56 -0.03 -11.15
CA LEU A 77 -1.39 -1.15 -10.73
C LEU A 77 -2.17 -1.75 -11.90
N ALA A 78 -2.33 -3.06 -11.87
CA ALA A 78 -3.13 -3.79 -12.85
C ALA A 78 -4.57 -3.25 -12.91
N SER A 79 -5.17 -3.28 -14.10
CA SER A 79 -6.54 -2.79 -14.33
C SER A 79 -7.61 -3.75 -13.80
N ASP A 80 -7.28 -5.02 -13.60
CA ASP A 80 -8.15 -6.11 -13.13
C ASP A 80 -7.95 -6.40 -11.62
N LEU A 81 -8.06 -5.36 -10.80
CA LEU A 81 -7.94 -5.46 -9.35
C LEU A 81 -9.19 -6.11 -8.73
N SER A 82 -9.02 -7.29 -8.13
CA SER A 82 -9.99 -7.89 -7.23
C SER A 82 -9.55 -7.73 -5.77
N PHE A 83 -10.49 -7.79 -4.84
CA PHE A 83 -10.17 -7.70 -3.41
C PHE A 83 -9.17 -8.78 -2.97
N SER A 84 -9.25 -10.00 -3.51
CA SER A 84 -8.31 -11.07 -3.19
C SER A 84 -6.87 -10.74 -3.62
N ARG A 85 -6.69 -10.11 -4.80
CA ARG A 85 -5.37 -9.68 -5.28
C ARG A 85 -4.82 -8.52 -4.45
N TYR A 86 -5.67 -7.57 -4.10
CA TYR A 86 -5.29 -6.46 -3.21
C TYR A 86 -4.93 -6.97 -1.81
N TRP A 87 -5.72 -7.90 -1.25
CA TRP A 87 -5.41 -8.54 0.03
C TRP A 87 -4.06 -9.26 -0.03
N ASN A 88 -3.79 -10.02 -1.09
CA ASN A 88 -2.49 -10.67 -1.27
C ASN A 88 -1.34 -9.65 -1.43
N TYR A 89 -1.58 -8.50 -2.08
CA TYR A 89 -0.61 -7.42 -2.16
C TYR A 89 -0.28 -6.82 -0.78
N LEU A 90 -1.29 -6.43 -0.01
CA LEU A 90 -1.12 -5.89 1.35
C LEU A 90 -0.40 -6.89 2.27
N ARG A 91 -0.74 -8.17 2.09
CA ARG A 91 -0.09 -9.29 2.74
C ARG A 91 1.39 -9.40 2.41
N LYS A 92 1.80 -9.19 1.16
CA LYS A 92 3.23 -9.17 0.78
C LYS A 92 3.99 -8.07 1.52
N GLN A 93 3.43 -6.86 1.59
CA GLN A 93 4.04 -5.72 2.30
C GLN A 93 4.26 -6.03 3.79
N THR A 94 3.27 -6.67 4.43
CA THR A 94 3.37 -7.02 5.86
C THR A 94 4.17 -8.30 6.12
N PHE A 95 4.22 -9.24 5.18
CA PHE A 95 4.98 -10.49 5.29
C PHE A 95 6.49 -10.27 5.26
N VAL A 96 6.94 -9.30 4.46
CA VAL A 96 8.34 -8.87 4.39
C VAL A 96 8.90 -8.54 5.79
N LEU A 97 8.10 -7.88 6.64
CA LEU A 97 8.47 -7.50 8.00
C LEU A 97 8.63 -8.69 8.95
N GLU A 98 8.07 -9.85 8.64
CA GLU A 98 8.27 -11.05 9.45
C GLU A 98 9.59 -11.75 9.12
N SER A 99 10.22 -11.45 7.97
CA SER A 99 11.51 -12.00 7.60
C SER A 99 12.67 -11.22 8.24
N TYR A 100 13.70 -11.91 8.73
CA TYR A 100 14.88 -11.26 9.29
C TYR A 100 16.13 -12.15 9.20
N VAL A 101 17.27 -11.50 9.02
CA VAL A 101 18.59 -12.18 8.93
C VAL A 101 19.45 -12.01 10.19
N SER A 102 19.15 -11.00 10.99
CA SER A 102 19.90 -10.65 12.21
C SER A 102 18.96 -10.14 13.29
N LYS A 103 19.43 -10.12 14.55
CA LYS A 103 18.67 -9.57 15.68
C LYS A 103 18.35 -8.08 15.50
N VAL A 104 19.26 -7.33 14.87
CA VAL A 104 19.04 -5.91 14.56
C VAL A 104 17.92 -5.75 13.54
N ASN A 105 17.93 -6.55 12.47
CA ASN A 105 16.86 -6.56 11.47
C ASN A 105 15.51 -6.92 12.11
N TRP A 106 15.50 -7.93 12.99
CA TRP A 106 14.28 -8.32 13.71
C TRP A 106 13.72 -7.18 14.57
N ILE A 107 14.56 -6.47 15.33
CA ILE A 107 14.14 -5.30 16.12
C ILE A 107 13.61 -4.21 15.22
N MET A 108 14.31 -3.90 14.12
CA MET A 108 13.92 -2.87 13.16
C MET A 108 12.55 -3.17 12.56
N ASN A 109 12.32 -4.40 12.10
CA ASN A 109 11.04 -4.80 11.51
C ASN A 109 9.91 -4.79 12.54
N ARG A 110 10.18 -5.21 13.78
CA ARG A 110 9.17 -5.19 14.85
C ARG A 110 8.83 -3.75 15.28
N ALA A 111 9.83 -2.86 15.29
CA ALA A 111 9.61 -1.43 15.53
C ALA A 111 8.79 -0.79 14.41
N LEU A 112 9.15 -1.06 13.14
CA LEU A 112 8.40 -0.58 11.98
C LEU A 112 6.95 -1.07 11.99
N PHE A 113 6.74 -2.35 12.32
CA PHE A 113 5.43 -2.93 12.52
C PHE A 113 4.65 -2.20 13.62
N GLY A 114 5.24 -2.00 14.80
CA GLY A 114 4.57 -1.34 15.92
C GLY A 114 4.20 0.11 15.63
N VAL A 115 5.11 0.86 14.99
CA VAL A 115 4.88 2.24 14.58
C VAL A 115 3.79 2.33 13.52
N HIS A 116 3.83 1.50 12.46
CA HIS A 116 2.77 1.49 11.45
C HIS A 116 1.43 1.08 12.05
N PHE A 117 1.39 0.06 12.92
CA PHE A 117 0.16 -0.34 13.59
C PHE A 117 -0.47 0.83 14.36
N TYR A 118 0.34 1.50 15.18
CA TYR A 118 -0.10 2.64 15.98
C TYR A 118 -0.57 3.81 15.12
N LEU A 119 0.21 4.18 14.10
CA LEU A 119 -0.14 5.30 13.22
C LEU A 119 -1.36 4.99 12.34
N SER A 120 -1.48 3.79 11.80
CA SER A 120 -2.60 3.41 10.93
C SER A 120 -3.93 3.37 11.68
N TRP A 121 -4.01 2.67 12.81
CA TRP A 121 -5.24 2.70 13.61
C TRP A 121 -5.44 4.04 14.32
N GLY A 122 -4.36 4.71 14.75
CA GLY A 122 -4.42 6.07 15.27
C GLY A 122 -4.99 7.07 14.26
N PHE A 123 -4.74 6.86 12.97
CA PHE A 123 -5.34 7.65 11.88
C PHE A 123 -6.82 7.31 11.67
N VAL A 124 -7.21 6.03 11.74
CA VAL A 124 -8.60 5.60 11.49
C VAL A 124 -9.54 5.91 12.67
N CYS A 125 -9.07 5.77 13.90
CA CYS A 125 -9.88 5.94 15.13
C CYS A 125 -10.66 7.27 15.20
N PRO A 126 -10.08 8.44 14.90
CA PRO A 126 -10.81 9.71 14.89
C PRO A 126 -12.03 9.71 13.96
N TYR A 127 -11.96 9.04 12.81
CA TYR A 127 -13.08 8.96 11.87
C TYR A 127 -14.20 8.08 12.40
N VAL A 128 -13.87 6.96 13.05
CA VAL A 128 -14.86 6.12 13.74
C VAL A 128 -15.54 6.89 14.86
N MET A 129 -14.77 7.63 15.66
CA MET A 129 -15.30 8.48 16.73
C MET A 129 -16.18 9.61 16.18
N ALA A 130 -15.80 10.22 15.06
CA ALA A 130 -16.60 11.24 14.41
C ALA A 130 -17.97 10.72 13.96
N LEU A 131 -18.03 9.50 13.41
CA LEU A 131 -19.30 8.85 13.06
C LEU A 131 -20.19 8.64 14.28
N VAL A 132 -19.60 8.20 15.42
CA VAL A 132 -20.34 8.04 16.68
C VAL A 132 -20.90 9.38 17.15
N HIS A 133 -20.11 10.46 17.13
CA HIS A 133 -20.57 11.78 17.52
C HIS A 133 -21.70 12.30 16.60
N ILE A 134 -21.55 12.16 15.28
CA ILE A 134 -22.60 12.55 14.32
C ILE A 134 -23.88 11.74 14.56
N ALA A 135 -23.78 10.42 14.69
CA ALA A 135 -24.93 9.56 14.94
C ALA A 135 -25.63 9.90 16.27
N THR A 136 -24.87 10.23 17.31
CA THR A 136 -25.38 10.67 18.60
C THR A 136 -26.15 11.98 18.46
N THR A 137 -25.60 12.98 17.77
CA THR A 137 -26.29 14.25 17.51
C THR A 137 -27.56 14.07 16.69
N LEU A 138 -27.55 13.22 15.66
CA LEU A 138 -28.74 12.93 14.85
C LEU A 138 -29.84 12.22 15.64
N ARG A 139 -29.47 11.41 16.64
CA ARG A 139 -30.41 10.67 17.50
C ARG A 139 -30.93 11.49 18.69
N ALA A 140 -30.26 12.58 19.05
CA ALA A 140 -30.61 13.46 20.18
C ALA A 140 -32.08 13.95 20.20
N PRO A 141 -32.72 14.29 19.06
CA PRO A 141 -34.13 14.70 19.07
C PRO A 141 -35.11 13.60 19.51
N TYR A 142 -34.71 12.33 19.41
CA TYR A 142 -35.59 11.17 19.59
C TYR A 142 -35.35 10.41 20.91
N SER A 143 -34.42 10.86 21.76
CA SER A 143 -34.12 10.21 23.05
C SER A 143 -33.61 11.21 24.08
N ALA A 144 -34.26 11.24 25.25
CA ALA A 144 -33.89 12.13 26.36
C ALA A 144 -32.46 11.88 26.86
N ILE A 145 -32.03 10.61 26.95
CA ILE A 145 -30.68 10.20 27.37
C ILE A 145 -29.63 10.67 26.36
N VAL A 146 -29.93 10.52 25.06
CA VAL A 146 -29.01 10.94 23.99
C VAL A 146 -28.95 12.46 23.86
N LYS A 147 -30.06 13.15 24.16
CA LYS A 147 -30.13 14.62 24.18
C LYS A 147 -29.18 15.23 25.21
N GLU A 148 -29.07 14.63 26.38
CA GLU A 148 -28.13 15.04 27.43
C GLU A 148 -26.67 14.83 26.99
N ALA A 149 -26.36 13.65 26.45
CA ALA A 149 -25.02 13.35 25.92
C ALA A 149 -24.62 14.24 24.73
N ALA A 150 -25.56 14.55 23.83
CA ALA A 150 -25.34 15.41 22.66
C ALA A 150 -25.22 16.91 23.03
N GLY A 151 -25.70 17.31 24.20
CA GLY A 151 -25.53 18.68 24.73
C GLY A 151 -24.07 19.06 25.01
N SER A 152 -23.16 18.07 25.06
CA SER A 152 -21.72 18.31 25.16
C SER A 152 -21.16 18.84 23.83
N SER A 153 -20.93 20.15 23.77
CA SER A 153 -20.38 20.84 22.57
C SER A 153 -18.99 20.36 22.13
N CYS A 154 -18.31 19.54 22.93
CA CYS A 154 -16.96 19.06 22.67
C CYS A 154 -16.89 18.11 21.47
N GLY A 155 -17.85 17.18 21.33
CA GLY A 155 -17.83 16.17 20.27
C GLY A 155 -17.94 16.75 18.86
N LEU A 156 -18.90 17.66 18.64
CA LEU A 156 -19.06 18.33 17.35
C LEU A 156 -17.88 19.25 17.00
N LYS A 157 -17.25 19.89 17.98
CA LYS A 157 -16.01 20.67 17.76
C LYS A 157 -14.88 19.78 17.28
N LEU A 158 -14.71 18.60 17.85
CA LEU A 158 -13.71 17.62 17.41
C LEU A 158 -14.00 17.13 15.98
N VAL A 159 -15.27 16.87 15.64
CA VAL A 159 -15.68 16.51 14.27
C VAL A 159 -15.34 17.62 13.28
N SER A 160 -15.65 18.88 13.63
CA SER A 160 -15.33 20.03 12.77
C SER A 160 -13.82 20.22 12.59
N PHE A 161 -13.04 20.04 13.66
CA PHE A 161 -11.58 20.10 13.58
C PHE A 161 -11.01 18.98 12.70
N LEU A 162 -11.49 17.75 12.88
CA LEU A 162 -11.12 16.61 12.05
C LEU A 162 -11.42 16.89 10.58
N LEU A 163 -12.60 17.44 10.26
CA LEU A 163 -12.97 17.81 8.89
C LEU A 163 -11.98 18.81 8.29
N ILE A 164 -11.58 19.85 9.02
CA ILE A 164 -10.59 20.84 8.57
C ILE A 164 -9.25 20.16 8.29
N CYS A 165 -8.78 19.30 9.21
CA CYS A 165 -7.56 18.52 9.03
C CYS A 165 -7.63 17.63 7.80
N THR A 166 -8.74 16.90 7.59
CA THR A 166 -8.93 16.03 6.43
C THR A 166 -8.93 16.82 5.12
N LEU A 167 -9.58 17.99 5.06
CA LEU A 167 -9.56 18.83 3.87
C LEU A 167 -8.15 19.35 3.58
N THR A 168 -7.41 19.75 4.61
CA THR A 168 -6.02 20.19 4.49
C THR A 168 -5.13 19.07 3.97
N GLU A 169 -5.29 17.86 4.51
CA GLU A 169 -4.55 16.68 4.08
C GLU A 169 -4.85 16.29 2.63
N LEU A 170 -6.13 16.33 2.22
CA LEU A 170 -6.51 16.03 0.84
C LEU A 170 -5.92 17.04 -0.16
N VAL A 171 -5.86 18.32 0.21
CA VAL A 171 -5.20 19.36 -0.61
C VAL A 171 -3.69 19.13 -0.67
N SER A 172 -3.07 18.76 0.46
CA SER A 172 -1.63 18.43 0.51
C SER A 172 -1.30 17.21 -0.35
N MET A 173 -2.06 16.12 -0.23
CA MET A 173 -1.90 14.93 -1.07
C MET A 173 -2.12 15.26 -2.55
N TRP A 174 -3.16 16.05 -2.88
CA TRP A 174 -3.38 16.51 -4.25
C TRP A 174 -2.17 17.25 -4.82
N ASN A 175 -1.61 18.17 -4.03
CA ASN A 175 -0.44 18.93 -4.45
C ASN A 175 0.79 18.03 -4.63
N LEU A 176 1.03 17.11 -3.68
CA LEU A 176 2.15 16.16 -3.75
C LEU A 176 2.04 15.27 -4.99
N THR A 177 0.89 14.63 -5.19
CA THR A 177 0.65 13.75 -6.35
C THR A 177 0.77 14.52 -7.66
N ARG A 178 0.35 15.79 -7.70
CA ARG A 178 0.52 16.65 -8.88
C ARG A 178 2.00 16.85 -9.23
N VAL A 179 2.82 17.17 -8.23
CA VAL A 179 4.26 17.39 -8.41
C VAL A 179 4.96 16.09 -8.82
N GLU A 180 4.61 14.97 -8.18
CA GLU A 180 5.19 13.66 -8.53
C GLU A 180 4.84 13.22 -9.96
N ILE A 181 3.59 13.41 -10.40
CA ILE A 181 3.17 13.14 -11.78
C ILE A 181 3.93 14.05 -12.75
N GLN A 182 4.06 15.33 -12.44
CA GLN A 182 4.85 16.26 -13.26
C GLN A 182 6.30 15.81 -13.40
N LEU A 183 6.93 15.40 -12.29
CA LEU A 183 8.29 14.87 -12.29
C LEU A 183 8.39 13.60 -13.15
N CYS A 184 7.48 12.64 -12.97
CA CYS A 184 7.45 11.41 -13.77
C CYS A 184 7.30 11.70 -15.27
N ASN A 185 6.40 12.63 -15.62
CA ASN A 185 6.17 13.06 -17.00
C ASN A 185 7.41 13.74 -17.62
N MET A 186 8.18 14.51 -16.83
CA MET A 186 9.43 15.13 -17.28
C MET A 186 10.57 14.11 -17.43
N LEU A 187 10.64 13.11 -16.53
CA LEU A 187 11.67 12.08 -16.55
C LEU A 187 11.42 11.01 -17.61
N SER A 188 10.18 10.82 -18.07
CA SER A 188 9.80 9.85 -19.09
C SER A 188 8.95 10.49 -20.19
N PRO A 189 9.53 11.37 -21.03
CA PRO A 189 8.79 12.08 -22.08
C PRO A 189 8.29 11.14 -23.19
N GLU A 190 8.93 9.99 -23.38
CA GLU A 190 8.55 8.96 -24.35
C GLU A 190 7.33 8.12 -23.88
N GLY A 191 6.99 8.19 -22.59
CA GLY A 191 5.87 7.48 -21.99
C GLY A 191 4.51 8.18 -22.20
N PRO A 192 3.41 7.47 -21.90
CA PRO A 192 2.09 8.09 -21.90
C PRO A 192 2.04 9.12 -20.78
N GLN A 193 1.56 10.32 -21.09
CA GLN A 193 1.46 11.37 -20.09
C GLN A 193 0.34 11.05 -19.10
N ASP A 194 0.69 10.92 -17.82
CA ASP A 194 -0.28 10.70 -16.75
C ASP A 194 -0.89 12.03 -16.30
N SER A 195 -2.15 12.00 -15.85
CA SER A 195 -2.84 13.19 -15.37
C SER A 195 -3.78 12.91 -14.20
N LEU A 196 -3.96 13.91 -13.34
CA LEU A 196 -4.86 13.85 -12.18
C LEU A 196 -6.35 13.94 -12.54
N ARG A 197 -6.71 14.26 -13.79
CA ARG A 197 -8.11 14.53 -14.18
C ARG A 197 -9.03 13.32 -13.98
N SER A 198 -8.48 12.10 -14.01
CA SER A 198 -9.26 10.88 -13.79
C SER A 198 -9.41 10.48 -12.33
N TYR A 199 -8.83 11.22 -11.38
CA TYR A 199 -8.82 10.84 -9.97
C TYR A 199 -10.09 11.32 -9.27
N ASN A 200 -10.75 10.40 -8.57
CA ASN A 200 -11.82 10.74 -7.63
C ASN A 200 -11.23 10.82 -6.22
N TRP A 201 -10.99 12.03 -5.73
CA TRP A 201 -10.36 12.27 -4.43
C TRP A 201 -11.17 11.77 -3.23
N GLY A 202 -12.49 11.70 -3.34
CA GLY A 202 -13.32 11.06 -2.32
C GLY A 202 -13.04 9.56 -2.23
N LEU A 203 -12.91 8.87 -3.38
CA LEU A 203 -12.53 7.46 -3.40
C LEU A 203 -11.08 7.24 -2.97
N VAL A 204 -10.17 8.15 -3.29
CA VAL A 204 -8.78 8.11 -2.80
C VAL A 204 -8.77 8.17 -1.28
N PHE A 205 -9.52 9.11 -0.68
CA PHE A 205 -9.63 9.22 0.77
C PHE A 205 -10.19 7.94 1.42
N VAL A 206 -11.28 7.39 0.86
CA VAL A 206 -11.84 6.12 1.34
C VAL A 206 -10.82 4.99 1.22
N ALA A 207 -10.05 4.92 0.14
CA ALA A 207 -8.99 3.94 -0.04
C ALA A 207 -7.90 4.08 1.02
N VAL A 208 -7.49 5.30 1.38
CA VAL A 208 -6.51 5.55 2.47
C VAL A 208 -7.03 5.02 3.81
N LEU A 209 -8.29 5.29 4.14
CA LEU A 209 -8.90 4.79 5.38
C LEU A 209 -8.96 3.26 5.41
N VAL A 210 -9.40 2.66 4.30
CA VAL A 210 -9.49 1.20 4.17
C VAL A 210 -8.11 0.55 4.27
N ASP A 211 -7.10 1.10 3.59
CA ASP A 211 -5.73 0.56 3.61
C ASP A 211 -5.12 0.61 5.02
N ASN A 212 -5.25 1.76 5.70
CA ASN A 212 -4.79 1.90 7.09
C ASN A 212 -5.56 1.01 8.07
N PHE A 213 -6.86 0.77 7.83
CA PHE A 213 -7.63 -0.14 8.67
C PHE A 213 -7.18 -1.60 8.46
N LEU A 214 -6.98 -2.01 7.21
CA LEU A 214 -6.64 -3.37 6.83
C LEU A 214 -5.18 -3.73 7.10
N TYR A 215 -4.26 -2.76 7.09
CA TYR A 215 -2.83 -3.02 7.28
C TYR A 215 -2.54 -3.78 8.59
N PRO A 216 -3.01 -3.33 9.78
CA PRO A 216 -2.86 -4.08 11.03
C PRO A 216 -3.44 -5.49 11.00
N ILE A 217 -4.62 -5.67 10.39
CA ILE A 217 -5.28 -6.97 10.26
C ILE A 217 -4.43 -7.91 9.39
N SER A 218 -3.94 -7.40 8.26
CA SER A 218 -3.04 -8.13 7.36
C SER A 218 -1.75 -8.53 8.09
N ALA A 219 -1.20 -7.62 8.89
CA ALA A 219 0.04 -7.83 9.62
C ALA A 219 -0.09 -8.89 10.72
N ILE A 220 -1.18 -8.85 11.50
CA ILE A 220 -1.57 -9.92 12.45
C ILE A 220 -1.68 -11.26 11.71
N ARG A 221 -2.43 -11.29 10.61
CA ARG A 221 -2.57 -12.51 9.81
C ARG A 221 -1.19 -12.99 9.32
N SER A 222 -0.24 -12.09 9.03
CA SER A 222 1.07 -12.42 8.43
C SER A 222 1.96 -13.10 9.44
N HIS A 223 1.95 -12.58 10.66
CA HIS A 223 2.57 -13.19 11.81
C HIS A 223 2.08 -14.62 12.07
N PHE A 224 0.77 -14.89 11.94
CA PHE A 224 0.24 -16.23 12.18
C PHE A 224 0.34 -17.20 11.00
N SER A 225 0.24 -16.73 9.75
CA SER A 225 0.29 -17.63 8.59
C SER A 225 1.68 -18.18 8.34
N GLN A 226 2.70 -17.33 8.54
CA GLN A 226 4.08 -17.57 8.11
C GLN A 226 4.19 -18.13 6.67
N SER A 227 3.24 -17.78 5.79
CA SER A 227 3.20 -18.18 4.39
C SER A 227 2.66 -17.07 3.50
N ILE A 228 3.19 -16.95 2.28
CA ILE A 228 2.70 -16.01 1.27
C ILE A 228 2.74 -16.63 -0.13
N ASN A 229 1.77 -16.27 -0.97
CA ASN A 229 1.79 -16.59 -2.39
C ASN A 229 2.30 -15.38 -3.17
N TRP A 230 3.35 -15.58 -3.95
CA TRP A 230 3.88 -14.62 -4.89
C TRP A 230 3.78 -15.17 -6.30
N SER A 231 2.75 -14.76 -7.04
CA SER A 231 2.59 -15.10 -8.46
C SER A 231 2.67 -16.62 -8.73
N GLY A 232 2.05 -17.43 -7.88
CA GLY A 232 2.04 -18.90 -8.00
C GLY A 232 3.20 -19.62 -7.30
N ILE A 233 4.14 -18.88 -6.71
CA ILE A 233 5.20 -19.43 -5.85
C ILE A 233 4.82 -19.18 -4.40
N ARG A 234 4.71 -20.25 -3.61
CA ARG A 234 4.38 -20.15 -2.19
C ARG A 234 5.63 -20.26 -1.34
N TYR A 235 5.86 -19.25 -0.52
CA TYR A 235 6.97 -19.16 0.40
C TYR A 235 6.49 -19.43 1.82
N TYR A 236 7.27 -20.20 2.57
CA TYR A 236 7.01 -20.50 3.99
C TYR A 236 8.17 -19.99 4.84
N LEU A 237 7.85 -19.18 5.84
CA LEU A 237 8.79 -18.70 6.83
C LEU A 237 8.81 -19.62 8.05
N ARG A 238 9.99 -19.80 8.62
CA ARG A 238 10.22 -20.40 9.93
C ARG A 238 11.35 -19.63 10.60
N ASP A 239 11.12 -19.14 11.80
CA ASP A 239 12.09 -18.34 12.56
C ASP A 239 12.65 -17.15 11.76
N GLY A 240 11.78 -16.48 11.01
CA GLY A 240 12.12 -15.31 10.17
C GLY A 240 12.86 -15.63 8.87
N LYS A 241 13.08 -16.90 8.56
CA LYS A 241 13.81 -17.35 7.38
C LYS A 241 12.95 -18.22 6.48
N ILE A 242 13.22 -18.18 5.19
CA ILE A 242 12.55 -19.05 4.22
C ILE A 242 12.99 -20.49 4.47
N SER A 243 12.02 -21.34 4.80
CA SER A 243 12.22 -22.76 5.10
C SER A 243 11.79 -23.66 3.96
N LYS A 244 10.77 -23.25 3.19
CA LYS A 244 10.21 -24.01 2.07
C LYS A 244 9.72 -23.08 0.99
N ILE A 245 9.93 -23.49 -0.26
CA ILE A 245 9.40 -22.84 -1.45
C ILE A 245 8.64 -23.91 -2.25
N GLU A 246 7.35 -23.70 -2.45
CA GLU A 246 6.51 -24.53 -3.31
C GLU A 246 6.23 -23.79 -4.60
N ARG A 247 6.54 -24.41 -5.73
CA ARG A 247 6.23 -23.90 -7.06
C ARG A 247 5.07 -24.73 -7.59
N GLU A 248 3.89 -24.14 -7.69
CA GLU A 248 2.77 -24.80 -8.35
C GLU A 248 3.07 -24.82 -9.87
N ASN A 249 3.16 -26.01 -10.48
CA ASN A 249 3.42 -26.18 -11.91
C ASN A 249 2.28 -25.68 -12.83
N SER A 250 1.27 -25.01 -12.26
CA SER A 250 0.07 -24.58 -12.97
C SER A 250 -0.50 -23.29 -12.38
N SER A 251 0.02 -22.13 -12.78
CA SER A 251 -0.75 -20.90 -12.59
C SER A 251 -0.47 -19.85 -13.67
N LYS A 252 -1.52 -19.54 -14.44
CA LYS A 252 -1.62 -18.49 -15.48
C LYS A 252 -1.66 -17.07 -14.91
N TYR A 253 -1.44 -16.88 -13.61
CA TYR A 253 -1.76 -15.66 -12.88
C TYR A 253 -0.49 -15.01 -12.30
N THR A 254 0.00 -13.99 -13.00
CA THR A 254 0.97 -13.04 -12.45
C THR A 254 0.23 -12.02 -11.59
N ASP A 255 0.65 -11.87 -10.33
CA ASP A 255 0.10 -10.85 -9.45
C ASP A 255 0.71 -9.50 -9.83
N LEU A 256 -0.13 -8.65 -10.40
CA LEU A 256 0.02 -7.20 -10.53
C LEU A 256 1.13 -6.72 -11.50
N GLY A 257 2.01 -7.60 -11.97
CA GLY A 257 2.95 -7.33 -13.06
C GLY A 257 2.54 -7.98 -14.38
N GLY A 258 2.24 -7.17 -15.40
CA GLY A 258 2.49 -7.55 -16.79
C GLY A 258 1.38 -8.25 -17.60
N LYS A 259 0.09 -8.00 -17.35
CA LYS A 259 -0.95 -8.30 -18.36
C LYS A 259 -1.80 -7.05 -18.62
N HIS A 260 -1.55 -6.45 -19.78
CA HIS A 260 -2.26 -5.29 -20.37
C HIS A 260 -2.04 -3.94 -19.68
N LEU A 261 -0.78 -3.50 -19.58
CA LEU A 261 -0.45 -2.09 -19.24
C LEU A 261 -1.05 -1.08 -20.24
N TYR A 262 -1.40 -1.53 -21.45
CA TYR A 262 -2.16 -0.76 -22.45
C TYR A 262 -3.36 -1.56 -22.97
N GLY A 263 -4.40 -1.70 -22.16
CA GLY A 263 -5.73 -1.94 -22.74
C GLY A 263 -6.19 -0.67 -23.46
N LYS A 264 -6.41 -0.74 -24.78
CA LYS A 264 -7.02 0.35 -25.57
C LYS A 264 -8.21 0.94 -24.79
N LYS A 265 -8.06 2.17 -24.27
CA LYS A 265 -9.17 2.94 -23.69
C LYS A 265 -10.10 3.34 -24.84
N THR A 266 -11.15 2.57 -25.04
CA THR A 266 -12.35 3.02 -25.78
C THR A 266 -13.52 2.90 -24.83
N TYR A 267 -13.70 3.90 -23.96
CA TYR A 267 -14.96 4.08 -23.24
C TYR A 267 -15.39 5.55 -23.35
N PRO A 268 -16.58 5.81 -23.93
CA PRO A 268 -17.07 7.17 -24.16
C PRO A 268 -17.44 7.83 -22.83
N ALA A 269 -17.17 9.14 -22.76
CA ALA A 269 -17.41 9.95 -21.57
C ALA A 269 -18.92 10.15 -21.31
N GLY A 270 -19.31 10.08 -20.04
CA GLY A 270 -20.54 10.66 -19.53
C GLY A 270 -21.74 9.72 -19.42
N LYS A 271 -21.83 8.95 -18.34
CA LYS A 271 -23.12 8.45 -17.81
C LYS A 271 -23.12 8.46 -16.27
N SER A 272 -24.23 8.90 -15.71
CA SER A 272 -24.44 9.11 -14.26
C SER A 272 -24.46 7.81 -13.46
N LEU A 273 -24.22 7.93 -12.16
CA LEU A 273 -24.12 6.86 -11.15
C LEU A 273 -25.31 5.88 -11.13
N LEU A 274 -26.51 6.33 -11.54
CA LEU A 274 -27.72 5.51 -11.61
C LEU A 274 -27.73 4.52 -12.80
N GLY A 275 -26.95 4.77 -13.85
CA GLY A 275 -26.82 3.85 -15.00
C GLY A 275 -25.94 2.63 -14.71
N TYR A 276 -25.07 2.69 -13.70
CA TYR A 276 -24.19 1.56 -13.35
C TYR A 276 -24.93 0.44 -12.62
N LEU A 277 -25.97 0.77 -11.85
CA LEU A 277 -26.77 -0.22 -11.13
C LEU A 277 -27.72 -0.98 -12.06
N SER A 278 -28.23 -0.36 -13.13
CA SER A 278 -29.15 -1.01 -14.07
C SER A 278 -28.45 -1.98 -15.03
N ILE A 279 -27.19 -1.71 -15.41
CA ILE A 279 -26.40 -2.59 -16.29
C ILE A 279 -25.99 -3.89 -15.56
N SER A 280 -25.69 -3.80 -14.26
CA SER A 280 -25.32 -4.95 -13.42
C SER A 280 -26.39 -6.03 -13.37
N LEU A 281 -27.68 -5.66 -13.31
CA LEU A 281 -28.78 -6.62 -13.28
C LEU A 281 -29.07 -7.25 -14.65
N ALA A 282 -28.98 -6.48 -15.74
CA ALA A 282 -29.30 -6.97 -17.08
C ALA A 282 -28.25 -7.95 -17.64
N GLN A 283 -26.97 -7.80 -17.25
CA GLN A 283 -25.88 -8.68 -17.71
C GLN A 283 -25.75 -9.98 -16.91
N TRP A 284 -26.44 -10.14 -15.78
CA TRP A 284 -26.37 -11.38 -14.99
C TRP A 284 -27.11 -12.55 -15.67
N HIS A 285 -28.06 -12.26 -16.56
CA HIS A 285 -28.94 -13.27 -17.18
C HIS A 285 -28.51 -13.76 -18.58
N GLN A 286 -27.34 -13.40 -19.09
CA GLN A 286 -26.89 -13.83 -20.42
C GLN A 286 -25.76 -14.88 -20.33
N PRO A 287 -25.94 -16.10 -20.89
CA PRO A 287 -24.87 -17.09 -20.91
C PRO A 287 -23.75 -16.65 -21.87
N LYS A 288 -22.51 -16.70 -21.38
CA LYS A 288 -21.29 -16.33 -22.13
C LYS A 288 -21.09 -17.27 -23.32
N LYS A 289 -21.15 -16.73 -24.55
CA LYS A 289 -20.58 -17.39 -25.74
C LYS A 289 -19.06 -17.32 -25.67
N TYR A 290 -18.41 -18.45 -25.93
CA TYR A 290 -16.98 -18.57 -26.15
C TYR A 290 -16.67 -18.16 -27.59
N ASP A 291 -15.67 -17.30 -27.80
CA ASP A 291 -15.10 -17.05 -29.13
C ASP A 291 -13.73 -17.73 -29.23
N VAL A 292 -13.53 -18.35 -30.40
CA VAL A 292 -12.38 -19.14 -30.89
C VAL A 292 -11.22 -18.24 -31.27
#